data_AF-C1MWX8-F1
#
_entry.id   AF-C1MWX8-F1
#
_cell.length_a   1.000
_cell.length_b   1.000
_cell.length_c   1.000
_cell.angle_alpha   90.00
_cell.angle_beta   90.00
_cell.angle_gamma   90.00
#
_symmetry.space_group_name_H-M   'P 1'
#
loop_
_entity.id
_entity.type
_entity.pdbx_description
1 polymer ?
#
loop_
_entity_poly.entity_id
_entity_poly.type
_entity_poly.pdbx_seq_one_letter_code
_entity_poly.pdbx_strand_id
1 'polypeptide(L)'
;MKAAATAAPGSFYHKNNLLLYFDEPNMGIHLDPNVLGVVSVIQAHMPIAAVLASATLGPWEGLEQWWRGPDPARQITISLEPYDLPMSTLHVWNAEKQTVSPVSPLGMFNNHAEFLRVMKDDRLPLLLLRHLSCRQGNDLMGIKGPGGAWDKIQGDVKSLRKTVEPIFKNLSYADFTRLRAQWATGEGAPTKVDGIRGALSKEGVTMVGCIDPRKVAMDLAGFANQEQWQQDVHKINAKLKEAERGMKESAKAEKRAKKKDEEEEAQMGDDTEGQIGLITLRPMLKISLAEAVDADIDTLIMLSKGIAYACGSGTEPMVKRLYNQALLTVPDSLQGRAPPLNVLVVDYSSIYGTDCPAVDTLLLQEDLGRLLAWEDLQQFLGRLRRDGTAIFYSLRTLRRSTLGQSAEDEENKAEEDYQKDVELAVLKMQSGGRDTAAEVATLTKLAEDKGRSLAETGAFVLTSAMSFVLPAPNGLPADAPKIHPAEMAGTDKELLAALTKVVEANTELIESLLKKRSEQVLA
;
A
#
# COMPACT_ATOMS: atom_id res chain seq x y z
N MET A 1 -15.31 -4.05 -46.40
CA MET A 1 -14.48 -2.86 -46.67
C MET A 1 -15.00 -1.94 -47.78
N LYS A 2 -15.31 -2.41 -49.01
CA LYS A 2 -15.82 -1.51 -50.07
C LYS A 2 -17.12 -0.78 -49.70
N ALA A 3 -18.07 -1.47 -49.04
CA ALA A 3 -19.37 -0.90 -48.67
C ALA A 3 -19.30 0.26 -47.65
N ALA A 4 -18.40 0.20 -46.67
CA ALA A 4 -18.23 1.25 -45.64
C ALA A 4 -17.42 2.46 -46.14
N ALA A 5 -16.57 2.26 -47.15
CA ALA A 5 -15.87 3.33 -47.86
C ALA A 5 -16.77 4.06 -48.87
N THR A 6 -17.88 3.43 -49.29
CA THR A 6 -18.87 3.99 -50.22
C THR A 6 -20.16 4.46 -49.54
N ALA A 7 -20.28 4.32 -48.22
CA ALA A 7 -21.42 4.82 -47.47
C ALA A 7 -21.41 6.35 -47.40
N ALA A 8 -22.57 6.99 -47.30
CA ALA A 8 -22.66 8.45 -47.22
C ALA A 8 -21.97 8.97 -45.94
N PRO A 9 -21.30 10.14 -45.95
CA PRO A 9 -20.56 10.67 -44.78
C PRO A 9 -21.40 10.82 -43.50
N GLY A 10 -22.72 11.00 -43.61
CA GLY A 10 -23.66 11.05 -42.49
C GLY A 10 -24.27 9.69 -42.09
N SER A 11 -23.88 8.59 -42.73
CA SER A 11 -24.37 7.24 -42.41
C SER A 11 -23.63 6.65 -41.22
N PHE A 12 -24.35 5.96 -40.32
CA PHE A 12 -23.77 5.23 -39.19
C PHE A 12 -22.72 4.19 -39.63
N TYR A 13 -22.86 3.63 -40.85
CA TYR A 13 -21.95 2.62 -41.41
C TYR A 13 -20.77 3.22 -42.20
N HIS A 14 -20.62 4.54 -42.19
CA HIS A 14 -19.49 5.20 -42.82
C HIS A 14 -18.22 4.95 -42.01
N LYS A 15 -17.11 4.66 -42.70
CA LYS A 15 -15.80 4.36 -42.09
C LYS A 15 -15.29 5.42 -41.10
N ASN A 16 -15.76 6.68 -41.20
CA ASN A 16 -15.36 7.77 -40.31
C ASN A 16 -16.24 7.91 -39.05
N ASN A 17 -17.28 7.08 -38.87
CA ASN A 17 -18.27 7.20 -37.78
C ASN A 17 -18.24 6.00 -36.80
N LEU A 18 -17.15 5.22 -36.79
CA LEU A 18 -16.95 4.08 -35.89
C LEU A 18 -16.08 4.50 -34.70
N LEU A 19 -16.60 4.39 -33.47
CA LEU A 19 -15.84 4.63 -32.24
C LEU A 19 -15.69 3.33 -31.44
N LEU A 20 -14.44 2.92 -31.20
CA LEU A 20 -14.07 1.92 -30.21
C LEU A 20 -13.62 2.68 -28.97
N TYR A 21 -14.35 2.57 -27.86
CA TYR A 21 -13.98 3.18 -26.59
C TYR A 21 -13.56 2.08 -25.61
N PHE A 22 -12.26 2.02 -25.32
CA PHE A 22 -11.72 1.27 -24.18
C PHE A 22 -11.49 2.27 -23.06
N ASP A 23 -12.18 2.10 -21.94
CA ASP A 23 -11.77 2.74 -20.70
C ASP A 23 -10.55 1.95 -20.19
N GLU A 24 -9.39 2.55 -20.41
CA GLU A 24 -8.03 2.10 -20.13
C GLU A 24 -7.51 0.83 -20.86
N PRO A 25 -6.50 0.95 -21.75
CA PRO A 25 -5.91 -0.17 -22.48
C PRO A 25 -5.01 -1.09 -21.63
N ASN A 26 -4.97 -0.86 -20.33
CA ASN A 26 -3.94 -1.39 -19.44
C ASN A 26 -4.53 -2.38 -18.42
N MET A 27 -5.86 -2.44 -18.25
CA MET A 27 -6.48 -3.51 -17.46
C MET A 27 -6.11 -4.87 -18.08
N GLY A 28 -5.18 -5.58 -17.44
CA GLY A 28 -4.92 -7.01 -17.62
C GLY A 28 -6.17 -7.80 -17.26
N ILE A 29 -7.21 -7.64 -18.07
CA ILE A 29 -8.34 -8.53 -18.11
C ILE A 29 -7.72 -9.83 -18.62
N HIS A 30 -7.51 -10.78 -17.71
CA HIS A 30 -7.62 -12.19 -18.10
C HIS A 30 -9.00 -12.32 -18.70
N LEU A 31 -9.11 -12.10 -20.02
CA LEU A 31 -10.31 -12.39 -20.76
C LEU A 31 -10.52 -13.87 -20.53
N ASP A 32 -11.59 -14.21 -19.81
CA ASP A 32 -12.08 -15.57 -19.69
C ASP A 32 -11.93 -16.25 -21.06
N PRO A 33 -11.53 -17.54 -21.16
CA PRO A 33 -11.28 -18.17 -22.45
C PRO A 33 -12.44 -18.02 -23.45
N ASN A 34 -13.68 -17.89 -22.96
CA ASN A 34 -14.84 -17.60 -23.78
C ASN A 34 -14.86 -16.13 -24.28
N VAL A 35 -14.40 -15.18 -23.47
CA VAL A 35 -14.23 -13.77 -23.85
C VAL A 35 -13.07 -13.59 -24.82
N LEU A 36 -11.93 -14.26 -24.61
CA LEU A 36 -10.82 -14.25 -25.56
C LEU A 36 -11.24 -14.90 -26.88
N GLY A 37 -12.06 -15.96 -26.84
CA GLY A 37 -12.71 -16.55 -28.00
C GLY A 37 -13.65 -15.57 -28.72
N VAL A 38 -14.49 -14.83 -27.98
CA VAL A 38 -15.41 -13.85 -28.56
C VAL A 38 -14.67 -12.63 -29.13
N VAL A 39 -13.69 -12.08 -28.42
CA VAL A 39 -12.86 -10.94 -28.86
C VAL A 39 -12.01 -11.33 -30.06
N SER A 40 -11.38 -12.51 -30.06
CA SER A 40 -10.60 -13.00 -31.21
C SER A 40 -11.48 -13.28 -32.43
N VAL A 41 -12.70 -13.81 -32.24
CA VAL A 41 -13.68 -14.00 -33.33
C VAL A 41 -14.17 -12.66 -33.87
N ILE A 42 -14.42 -11.66 -33.02
CA ILE A 42 -14.80 -10.30 -33.43
C ILE A 42 -13.65 -9.58 -34.15
N GLN A 43 -12.42 -9.67 -33.63
CA GLN A 43 -11.20 -9.10 -34.24
C GLN A 43 -10.87 -9.77 -35.59
N ALA A 44 -11.08 -11.08 -35.70
CA ALA A 44 -10.87 -11.82 -36.94
C ALA A 44 -11.90 -11.50 -38.05
N HIS A 45 -13.03 -10.82 -37.74
CA HIS A 45 -14.15 -10.60 -38.67
C HIS A 45 -14.71 -9.15 -38.74
N MET A 46 -14.05 -8.14 -38.16
CA MET A 46 -14.64 -6.81 -37.83
C MET A 46 -15.47 -6.05 -38.92
N PRO A 47 -16.41 -5.13 -38.52
CA PRO A 47 -16.83 -4.73 -37.16
C PRO A 47 -18.35 -4.95 -36.90
N ILE A 48 -18.82 -4.89 -35.65
CA ILE A 48 -20.13 -4.41 -35.12
C ILE A 48 -20.17 -4.81 -33.62
N ALA A 49 -19.67 -3.96 -32.73
CA ALA A 49 -20.05 -3.89 -31.32
C ALA A 49 -19.32 -2.69 -30.71
N ALA A 50 -20.04 -1.79 -30.04
CA ALA A 50 -19.42 -0.97 -29.00
C ALA A 50 -19.19 -1.92 -27.82
N VAL A 51 -17.96 -2.40 -27.65
CA VAL A 51 -17.57 -3.16 -26.46
C VAL A 51 -17.21 -2.13 -25.41
N LEU A 52 -18.09 -1.98 -24.42
CA LEU A 52 -17.82 -1.16 -23.25
C LEU A 52 -17.32 -2.08 -22.14
N ALA A 53 -16.02 -2.03 -21.88
CA ALA A 53 -15.41 -2.69 -20.74
C ALA A 53 -14.87 -1.59 -19.83
N SER A 54 -15.50 -1.39 -18.69
CA SER A 54 -15.04 -0.46 -17.66
C SER A 54 -15.32 -1.06 -16.29
N ALA A 55 -14.33 -1.01 -15.41
CA ALA A 55 -14.46 -1.42 -14.01
C ALA A 55 -15.08 -0.31 -13.13
N THR A 56 -15.26 0.90 -13.68
CA THR A 56 -15.72 2.09 -12.94
C THR A 56 -17.16 2.48 -13.29
N LEU A 57 -17.72 1.91 -14.36
CA LEU A 57 -19.11 2.15 -14.71
C LEU A 57 -20.06 1.37 -13.79
N GLY A 58 -21.11 2.07 -13.35
CA GLY A 58 -22.23 1.47 -12.65
C GLY A 58 -23.01 0.47 -13.51
N PRO A 59 -23.98 -0.24 -12.92
CA PRO A 59 -24.83 -1.17 -13.65
C PRO A 59 -25.52 -0.50 -14.84
N TRP A 60 -25.77 -1.26 -15.91
CA TRP A 60 -26.33 -0.76 -17.19
C TRP A 60 -27.61 0.06 -16.99
N GLU A 61 -28.45 -0.34 -16.04
CA GLU A 61 -29.69 0.33 -15.68
C GLU A 61 -29.47 1.75 -15.13
N GLY A 62 -28.30 2.01 -14.53
CA GLY A 62 -27.88 3.29 -13.98
C GLY A 62 -27.19 4.22 -14.98
N LEU A 63 -26.90 3.76 -16.20
CA LEU A 63 -26.27 4.60 -17.23
C LEU A 63 -27.26 5.58 -17.86
N GLU A 64 -26.79 6.77 -18.26
CA GLU A 64 -27.65 7.77 -18.89
C GLU A 64 -28.26 7.25 -20.20
N GLN A 65 -29.46 7.74 -20.54
CA GLN A 65 -30.26 7.18 -21.62
C GLN A 65 -29.60 7.27 -23.01
N TRP A 66 -28.74 8.28 -23.21
CA TRP A 66 -27.99 8.43 -24.46
C TRP A 66 -26.84 7.42 -24.61
N TRP A 67 -26.33 6.83 -23.51
CA TRP A 67 -25.36 5.73 -23.55
C TRP A 67 -26.00 4.41 -23.95
N ARG A 68 -27.22 4.17 -23.49
CA ARG A 68 -27.96 2.92 -23.77
C ARG A 68 -28.44 2.81 -25.21
N GLY A 69 -28.46 3.94 -25.93
CA GLY A 69 -28.98 4.04 -27.27
C GLY A 69 -30.52 3.94 -27.33
N PRO A 70 -31.11 4.16 -28.51
CA PRO A 70 -32.55 4.13 -28.71
C PRO A 70 -33.14 2.71 -28.74
N ASP A 71 -32.31 1.70 -29.01
CA ASP A 71 -32.72 0.30 -29.16
C ASP A 71 -32.12 -0.59 -28.06
N PRO A 72 -32.82 -1.66 -27.62
CA PRO A 72 -32.31 -2.56 -26.58
C PRO A 72 -31.02 -3.27 -27.01
N ALA A 73 -29.89 -2.95 -26.37
CA ALA A 73 -28.62 -3.63 -26.60
C ALA A 73 -28.63 -5.08 -26.04
N ARG A 74 -27.94 -6.00 -26.74
CA ARG A 74 -27.66 -7.34 -26.22
C ARG A 74 -26.59 -7.23 -25.14
N GLN A 75 -26.95 -7.56 -23.91
CA GLN A 75 -26.09 -7.38 -22.73
C GLN A 75 -25.49 -8.72 -22.28
N ILE A 76 -24.20 -8.70 -21.96
CA ILE A 76 -23.50 -9.78 -21.28
C ILE A 76 -22.69 -9.13 -20.15
N THR A 77 -23.17 -9.27 -18.92
CA THR A 77 -22.47 -8.77 -17.73
C THR A 77 -21.50 -9.85 -17.25
N ILE A 78 -20.20 -9.57 -17.35
CA ILE A 78 -19.16 -10.44 -16.81
C ILE A 78 -18.78 -9.85 -15.46
N SER A 79 -19.26 -10.49 -14.39
CA SER A 79 -18.80 -10.18 -13.04
C SER A 79 -17.58 -11.06 -12.73
N LEU A 80 -16.47 -10.45 -12.34
CA LEU A 80 -15.44 -11.17 -11.61
C LEU A 80 -16.05 -11.56 -10.26
N GLU A 81 -16.26 -12.86 -10.02
CA GLU A 81 -16.68 -13.30 -8.69
C GLU A 81 -15.52 -13.00 -7.72
N PRO A 82 -15.78 -12.46 -6.51
CA PRO A 82 -14.75 -12.18 -5.50
C PRO A 82 -13.86 -13.38 -5.13
N TYR A 83 -14.32 -14.58 -5.48
CA TYR A 83 -13.68 -15.87 -5.27
C TYR A 83 -12.54 -16.18 -6.24
N ASP A 84 -12.48 -15.47 -7.36
CA ASP A 84 -11.46 -15.67 -8.39
C ASP A 84 -10.21 -14.80 -8.16
N LEU A 85 -10.22 -13.97 -7.10
CA LEU A 85 -9.09 -13.13 -6.69
C LEU A 85 -7.98 -13.95 -6.01
N PRO A 86 -6.70 -13.56 -6.17
CA PRO A 86 -5.58 -14.19 -5.47
C PRO A 86 -5.73 -14.16 -3.94
N MET A 87 -5.32 -15.27 -3.31
CA MET A 87 -5.17 -15.36 -1.86
C MET A 87 -4.07 -14.43 -1.37
N SER A 88 -4.26 -13.80 -0.21
CA SER A 88 -3.23 -12.93 0.37
C SER A 88 -3.29 -12.91 1.89
N THR A 89 -2.14 -12.82 2.55
CA THR A 89 -2.07 -12.66 4.00
C THR A 89 -2.13 -11.18 4.38
N LEU A 90 -2.79 -10.86 5.50
CA LEU A 90 -2.84 -9.50 6.04
C LEU A 90 -1.81 -9.33 7.14
N HIS A 91 -1.09 -8.22 7.06
CA HIS A 91 -0.12 -7.82 8.06
C HIS A 91 -0.25 -6.33 8.35
N VAL A 92 0.17 -5.97 9.55
CA VAL A 92 0.25 -4.58 10.01
C VAL A 92 1.68 -4.29 10.44
N TRP A 93 2.20 -3.16 9.97
CA TRP A 93 3.43 -2.59 10.46
C TRP A 93 3.20 -2.00 11.86
N ASN A 94 4.07 -2.34 12.81
CA ASN A 94 4.12 -1.70 14.12
C ASN A 94 5.40 -0.87 14.21
N ALA A 95 5.23 0.46 14.14
CA ALA A 95 6.34 1.41 14.20
C ALA A 95 7.08 1.39 15.54
N GLU A 96 6.36 1.20 16.66
CA GLU A 96 6.95 1.18 18.01
C GLU A 96 7.90 0.01 18.20
N LYS A 97 7.46 -1.18 17.75
CA LYS A 97 8.18 -2.44 17.91
C LYS A 97 9.13 -2.72 16.76
N GLN A 98 9.01 -1.99 15.65
CA GLN A 98 9.72 -2.26 14.40
C GLN A 98 9.50 -3.72 13.97
N THR A 99 8.23 -4.12 13.97
CA THR A 99 7.81 -5.49 13.67
C THR A 99 6.66 -5.48 12.69
N VAL A 100 6.64 -6.46 11.79
CA VAL A 100 5.45 -6.78 11.00
C VAL A 100 4.71 -7.90 11.71
N SER A 101 3.43 -7.68 11.99
CA SER A 101 2.58 -8.64 12.69
C SER A 101 1.46 -9.11 11.76
N PRO A 102 1.22 -10.42 11.62
CA PRO A 102 0.05 -10.88 10.87
C PRO A 102 -1.22 -10.52 11.61
N VAL A 103 -2.26 -10.25 10.83
CA VAL A 103 -3.60 -9.95 11.33
C VAL A 103 -4.57 -10.93 10.70
N SER A 104 -5.30 -11.67 11.54
CA SER A 104 -6.39 -12.51 11.05
C SER A 104 -7.58 -11.65 10.62
N PRO A 105 -8.46 -12.13 9.73
CA PRO A 105 -9.66 -11.37 9.35
C PRO A 105 -10.54 -10.97 10.55
N LEU A 106 -10.62 -11.82 11.58
CA LEU A 106 -11.35 -11.49 12.82
C LEU A 106 -10.61 -10.48 13.70
N GLY A 107 -9.29 -10.42 13.60
CA GLY A 107 -8.44 -9.46 14.33
C GLY A 107 -8.68 -8.01 13.93
N MET A 108 -9.31 -7.77 12.79
CA MET A 108 -9.68 -6.42 12.34
C MET A 108 -10.89 -5.85 13.05
N PHE A 109 -11.71 -6.66 13.73
CA PHE A 109 -12.91 -6.18 14.42
C PHE A 109 -12.64 -5.96 15.90
N ASN A 110 -13.15 -4.85 16.45
CA ASN A 110 -13.03 -4.52 17.86
C ASN A 110 -13.87 -5.46 18.73
N ASN A 111 -15.06 -5.83 18.26
CA ASN A 111 -16.00 -6.68 18.99
C ASN A 111 -16.95 -7.43 18.05
N HIS A 112 -17.75 -8.33 18.63
CA HIS A 112 -18.70 -9.17 17.88
C HIS A 112 -19.86 -8.37 17.27
N ALA A 113 -20.27 -7.26 17.89
CA ALA A 113 -21.37 -6.44 17.36
C ALA A 113 -20.96 -5.71 16.06
N GLU A 114 -19.75 -5.15 16.02
CA GLU A 114 -19.16 -4.58 14.82
C GLU A 114 -19.03 -5.63 13.72
N PHE A 115 -18.54 -6.82 14.06
CA PHE A 115 -18.48 -7.95 13.17
C PHE A 115 -19.86 -8.29 12.57
N LEU A 116 -20.90 -8.48 13.39
CA LEU A 116 -22.24 -8.79 12.90
C LEU A 116 -22.83 -7.68 12.03
N ARG A 117 -22.53 -6.41 12.34
CA ARG A 117 -22.95 -5.27 11.49
C ARG A 117 -22.32 -5.38 10.11
N VAL A 118 -21.02 -5.66 10.05
CA VAL A 118 -20.25 -5.76 8.81
C VAL A 118 -20.61 -7.01 8.01
N MET A 119 -20.90 -8.14 8.68
CA MET A 119 -21.30 -9.39 8.01
C MET A 119 -22.66 -9.33 7.31
N LYS A 120 -23.44 -8.25 7.52
CA LYS A 120 -24.67 -7.97 6.76
C LYS A 120 -24.41 -7.39 5.37
N ASP A 121 -23.19 -6.93 5.10
CA ASP A 121 -22.81 -6.48 3.77
C ASP A 121 -22.68 -7.67 2.80
N ASP A 122 -23.09 -7.49 1.55
CA ASP A 122 -23.08 -8.56 0.56
C ASP A 122 -21.67 -8.87 0.03
N ARG A 123 -20.77 -7.88 0.00
CA ARG A 123 -19.46 -7.94 -0.67
C ARG A 123 -18.31 -8.11 0.30
N LEU A 124 -18.30 -7.35 1.40
CA LEU A 124 -17.18 -7.30 2.32
C LEU A 124 -16.84 -8.68 2.93
N PRO A 125 -17.79 -9.48 3.42
CA PRO A 125 -17.48 -10.81 3.94
C PRO A 125 -16.80 -11.72 2.92
N LEU A 126 -17.25 -11.69 1.66
CA LEU A 126 -16.68 -12.49 0.56
C LEU A 126 -15.21 -12.22 0.34
N LEU A 127 -14.84 -10.94 0.43
CA LEU A 127 -13.49 -10.48 0.21
C LEU A 127 -12.60 -10.77 1.42
N LEU A 128 -13.14 -10.65 2.63
CA LEU A 128 -12.43 -11.05 3.85
C LEU A 128 -12.01 -12.52 3.84
N LEU A 129 -12.81 -13.39 3.20
CA LEU A 129 -12.45 -14.79 3.06
C LEU A 129 -11.07 -14.94 2.39
N ARG A 130 -10.61 -14.02 1.52
CA ARG A 130 -9.33 -14.15 0.75
C ARG A 130 -8.09 -14.06 1.61
N HIS A 131 -8.30 -13.61 2.84
CA HIS A 131 -7.29 -13.48 3.86
C HIS A 131 -7.33 -14.61 4.88
N LEU A 132 -8.26 -15.57 4.73
CA LEU A 132 -8.26 -16.78 5.53
C LEU A 132 -7.17 -17.74 5.05
N SER A 133 -6.35 -18.20 5.99
CA SER A 133 -5.44 -19.32 5.73
C SER A 133 -6.21 -20.65 5.64
N CYS A 134 -5.55 -21.67 5.08
CA CYS A 134 -6.11 -23.02 5.03
C CYS A 134 -6.50 -23.54 6.42
N ARG A 135 -5.69 -23.23 7.43
CA ARG A 135 -5.97 -23.58 8.82
C ARG A 135 -7.21 -22.87 9.36
N GLN A 136 -7.35 -21.57 9.10
CA GLN A 136 -8.49 -20.80 9.57
C GLN A 136 -9.80 -21.28 8.93
N GLY A 137 -9.78 -21.64 7.64
CA GLY A 137 -10.95 -22.25 7.01
C GLY A 137 -11.27 -23.64 7.58
N ASN A 138 -10.26 -24.45 7.90
CA ASN A 138 -10.46 -25.75 8.55
C ASN A 138 -11.04 -25.59 9.97
N ASP A 139 -10.57 -24.59 10.73
CA ASP A 139 -11.11 -24.24 12.05
C ASP A 139 -12.59 -23.88 11.98
N LEU A 140 -13.00 -23.11 10.96
CA LEU A 140 -14.42 -22.77 10.71
C LEU A 140 -15.26 -24.01 10.39
N MET A 141 -14.71 -24.97 9.65
CA MET A 141 -15.38 -26.23 9.33
C MET A 141 -15.28 -27.28 10.46
N GLY A 142 -14.58 -27.00 11.56
CA GLY A 142 -14.36 -27.94 12.66
C GLY A 142 -13.47 -29.14 12.30
N ILE A 143 -12.68 -29.05 11.24
CA ILE A 143 -11.74 -30.11 10.80
C ILE A 143 -10.50 -30.04 11.70
N LYS A 144 -10.04 -31.18 12.25
CA LYS A 144 -8.89 -31.24 13.17
C LYS A 144 -7.72 -32.04 12.59
N GLY A 145 -6.51 -31.47 12.67
CA GLY A 145 -5.21 -32.14 12.65
C GLY A 145 -4.59 -32.44 11.26
N PRO A 146 -3.24 -32.50 11.18
CA PRO A 146 -2.53 -32.96 9.98
C PRO A 146 -2.67 -34.49 9.89
N GLY A 147 -3.37 -34.97 8.87
CA GLY A 147 -3.69 -36.40 8.67
C GLY A 147 -5.12 -36.66 8.20
N GLY A 148 -6.01 -35.66 8.27
CA GLY A 148 -7.32 -35.67 7.63
C GLY A 148 -7.33 -34.94 6.29
N ALA A 149 -8.51 -34.51 5.85
CA ALA A 149 -8.77 -33.62 4.72
C ALA A 149 -8.18 -32.19 4.89
N TRP A 150 -7.03 -32.06 5.55
CA TRP A 150 -6.41 -30.82 6.00
C TRP A 150 -5.93 -29.94 4.85
N ASP A 151 -5.48 -30.56 3.76
CA ASP A 151 -4.97 -29.87 2.56
C ASP A 151 -6.09 -29.39 1.61
N LYS A 152 -7.37 -29.58 1.97
CA LYS A 152 -8.46 -29.38 1.02
C LYS A 152 -8.71 -27.93 0.62
N ILE A 153 -8.31 -26.92 1.40
CA ILE A 153 -8.55 -25.50 1.06
C ILE A 153 -7.82 -25.05 -0.22
N GLN A 154 -6.78 -25.76 -0.65
CA GLN A 154 -5.99 -25.38 -1.82
C GLN A 154 -6.57 -25.85 -3.18
N GLY A 155 -7.48 -26.83 -3.20
CA GLY A 155 -7.87 -27.52 -4.45
C GLY A 155 -9.06 -26.93 -5.21
N ASP A 156 -10.00 -26.28 -4.51
CA ASP A 156 -11.18 -25.63 -5.09
C ASP A 156 -11.60 -24.44 -4.21
N VAL A 157 -10.77 -23.40 -4.28
CA VAL A 157 -10.89 -22.18 -3.47
C VAL A 157 -12.29 -21.58 -3.57
N LYS A 158 -12.93 -21.64 -4.74
CA LYS A 158 -14.28 -21.12 -4.99
C LYS A 158 -15.34 -21.93 -4.26
N SER A 159 -15.40 -23.26 -4.45
CA SER A 159 -16.42 -24.10 -3.79
C SER A 159 -16.25 -24.14 -2.27
N LEU A 160 -15.01 -24.10 -1.79
CA LEU A 160 -14.72 -24.13 -0.36
C LEU A 160 -15.06 -22.80 0.31
N ARG A 161 -14.80 -21.67 -0.35
CA ARG A 161 -15.24 -20.37 0.17
C ARG A 161 -16.75 -20.23 0.19
N LYS A 162 -17.45 -20.74 -0.84
CA LYS A 162 -18.92 -20.82 -0.81
C LYS A 162 -19.43 -21.67 0.35
N THR A 163 -18.66 -22.68 0.78
CA THR A 163 -19.00 -23.52 1.94
C THR A 163 -18.71 -22.83 3.27
N VAL A 164 -17.61 -22.08 3.35
CA VAL A 164 -17.16 -21.41 4.58
C VAL A 164 -17.91 -20.09 4.81
N GLU A 165 -18.33 -19.39 3.75
CA GLU A 165 -19.00 -18.09 3.80
C GLU A 165 -20.19 -18.06 4.78
N PRO A 166 -21.16 -19.00 4.74
CA PRO A 166 -22.32 -18.94 5.64
C PRO A 166 -21.93 -19.12 7.11
N ILE A 167 -20.89 -19.92 7.38
CA ILE A 167 -20.36 -20.15 8.73
C ILE A 167 -19.67 -18.87 9.21
N PHE A 168 -18.80 -18.31 8.36
CA PHE A 168 -18.07 -17.08 8.66
C PHE A 168 -19.01 -15.91 8.89
N LYS A 169 -20.08 -15.74 8.11
CA LYS A 169 -21.06 -14.64 8.29
C LYS A 169 -21.85 -14.75 9.60
N ASN A 170 -22.07 -15.96 10.12
CA ASN A 170 -22.99 -16.24 11.22
C ASN A 170 -22.30 -16.77 12.49
N LEU A 171 -21.06 -16.35 12.76
CA LEU A 171 -20.36 -16.76 13.98
C LEU A 171 -21.11 -16.32 15.23
N SER A 172 -21.29 -17.26 16.17
CA SER A 172 -21.79 -16.97 17.51
C SER A 172 -20.81 -16.08 18.28
N TYR A 173 -21.27 -15.37 19.32
CA TYR A 173 -20.38 -14.59 20.18
C TYR A 173 -19.25 -15.44 20.78
N ALA A 174 -19.57 -16.67 21.19
CA ALA A 174 -18.62 -17.61 21.76
C ALA A 174 -17.58 -18.04 20.72
N ASP A 175 -18.01 -18.37 19.50
CA ASP A 175 -17.11 -18.76 18.42
C ASP A 175 -16.25 -17.61 17.93
N PHE A 176 -16.83 -16.41 17.76
CA PHE A 176 -16.08 -15.21 17.39
C PHE A 176 -14.98 -14.93 18.40
N THR A 177 -15.30 -14.92 19.70
CA THR A 177 -14.32 -14.61 20.76
C THR A 177 -13.23 -15.68 20.82
N ARG A 178 -13.61 -16.96 20.75
CA ARG A 178 -12.69 -18.10 20.74
C ARG A 178 -11.77 -18.07 19.51
N LEU A 179 -12.32 -17.95 18.30
CA LEU A 179 -11.57 -17.96 17.05
C LEU A 179 -10.69 -16.71 16.91
N ARG A 180 -11.18 -15.52 17.29
CA ARG A 180 -10.38 -14.29 17.30
C ARG A 180 -9.16 -14.45 18.22
N ALA A 181 -9.33 -15.01 19.41
CA ALA A 181 -8.21 -15.27 20.32
C ALA A 181 -7.25 -16.34 19.77
N GLN A 182 -7.78 -17.44 19.22
CA GLN A 182 -6.98 -18.52 18.62
C GLN A 182 -6.20 -18.07 17.39
N TRP A 183 -6.76 -17.17 16.59
CA TRP A 183 -6.15 -16.65 15.37
C TRP A 183 -5.30 -15.40 15.60
N ALA A 184 -5.40 -14.76 16.76
CA ALA A 184 -4.50 -13.67 17.15
C ALA A 184 -3.05 -14.13 17.25
N THR A 185 -2.82 -15.42 17.53
CA THR A 185 -1.51 -16.07 17.54
C THR A 185 -1.19 -16.72 16.19
N GLY A 186 -1.47 -16.03 15.08
CA GLY A 186 -1.45 -16.58 13.71
C GLY A 186 -0.19 -17.38 13.35
N GLU A 187 -0.28 -18.17 12.28
CA GLU A 187 0.91 -18.71 11.62
C GLU A 187 1.73 -17.53 11.06
N GLY A 188 2.94 -17.37 11.57
CA GLY A 188 3.76 -16.18 11.39
C GLY A 188 3.92 -15.45 12.72
N ALA A 189 4.98 -15.77 13.47
CA ALA A 189 5.33 -14.94 14.61
C ALA A 189 5.66 -13.52 14.12
N PRO A 190 5.35 -12.46 14.90
CA PRO A 190 5.81 -11.11 14.58
C PRO A 190 7.29 -11.14 14.25
N THR A 191 7.64 -10.75 13.03
CA THR A 191 9.03 -10.78 12.60
C THR A 191 9.60 -9.41 12.88
N LYS A 192 10.63 -9.37 13.74
CA LYS A 192 11.39 -8.14 13.98
C LYS A 192 12.14 -7.79 12.69
N VAL A 193 11.99 -6.55 12.27
CA VAL A 193 12.51 -6.06 10.99
C VAL A 193 13.15 -4.70 11.20
N ASP A 194 14.26 -4.45 10.50
CA ASP A 194 14.99 -3.19 10.60
C ASP A 194 14.31 -2.11 9.74
N GLY A 195 13.29 -1.46 10.31
CA GLY A 195 12.49 -0.49 9.58
C GLY A 195 11.60 -1.11 8.51
N ILE A 196 10.90 -0.24 7.80
CA ILE A 196 9.99 -0.65 6.71
C ILE A 196 10.73 -1.34 5.56
N ARG A 197 12.04 -1.08 5.41
CA ARG A 197 12.90 -1.79 4.44
C ARG A 197 13.07 -3.25 4.74
N GLY A 198 13.13 -3.62 6.03
CA GLY A 198 13.20 -5.01 6.45
C GLY A 198 11.93 -5.80 6.14
N ALA A 199 10.81 -5.10 5.89
CA ALA A 199 9.53 -5.68 5.51
C ALA A 199 9.36 -5.90 3.99
N LEU A 200 10.30 -5.43 3.17
CA LEU A 200 10.26 -5.60 1.71
C LEU A 200 10.61 -7.04 1.33
N SER A 201 10.02 -7.53 0.23
CA SER A 201 10.33 -8.85 -0.32
C SER A 201 11.79 -8.95 -0.75
N LYS A 202 12.38 -10.12 -0.50
CA LYS A 202 13.74 -10.49 -0.89
C LYS A 202 13.78 -11.33 -2.17
N GLU A 203 12.66 -11.92 -2.55
CA GLU A 203 12.57 -12.91 -3.63
C GLU A 203 11.65 -12.47 -4.77
N GLY A 204 10.70 -11.57 -4.50
CA GLY A 204 9.78 -11.00 -5.48
C GLY A 204 9.78 -9.47 -5.50
N VAL A 205 8.74 -8.92 -6.12
CA VAL A 205 8.56 -7.47 -6.27
C VAL A 205 7.68 -6.95 -5.14
N THR A 206 8.21 -5.99 -4.38
CA THR A 206 7.40 -5.21 -3.45
C THR A 206 6.81 -3.98 -4.13
N MET A 207 5.49 -3.89 -4.13
CA MET A 207 4.77 -2.70 -4.57
C MET A 207 4.41 -1.84 -3.37
N VAL A 208 4.80 -0.56 -3.40
CA VAL A 208 4.54 0.42 -2.33
C VAL A 208 3.56 1.46 -2.84
N GLY A 209 2.34 1.46 -2.31
CA GLY A 209 1.31 2.44 -2.64
C GLY A 209 1.39 3.67 -1.72
N CYS A 210 1.53 4.86 -2.30
CA CYS A 210 1.58 6.15 -1.58
C CYS A 210 1.08 7.32 -2.45
N ILE A 211 0.93 8.52 -1.89
CA ILE A 211 0.53 9.71 -2.65
C ILE A 211 1.71 10.31 -3.43
N ASP A 212 2.92 10.31 -2.85
CA ASP A 212 4.12 10.89 -3.47
C ASP A 212 5.20 9.81 -3.68
N PRO A 213 5.20 9.14 -4.85
CA PRO A 213 6.10 8.02 -5.12
C PRO A 213 7.57 8.42 -5.13
N ARG A 214 7.90 9.62 -5.61
CA ARG A 214 9.29 10.07 -5.70
C ARG A 214 9.86 10.28 -4.30
N LYS A 215 9.12 10.96 -3.43
CA LYS A 215 9.53 11.18 -2.04
C LYS A 215 9.74 9.85 -1.30
N VAL A 216 8.76 8.96 -1.37
CA VAL A 216 8.84 7.65 -0.70
C VAL A 216 9.98 6.80 -1.26
N ALA A 217 10.23 6.83 -2.58
CA ALA A 217 11.35 6.13 -3.19
C ALA A 217 12.71 6.67 -2.71
N MET A 218 12.87 8.00 -2.55
CA MET A 218 14.08 8.60 -1.99
C MET A 218 14.31 8.18 -0.53
N ASP A 219 13.24 8.17 0.28
CA ASP A 219 13.31 7.72 1.67
C ASP A 219 13.69 6.23 1.77
N LEU A 220 13.10 5.38 0.92
CA LEU A 220 13.46 3.96 0.79
C LEU A 220 14.86 3.76 0.20
N ALA A 221 15.40 4.70 -0.57
CA ALA A 221 16.77 4.66 -1.07
C ALA A 221 17.79 5.15 -0.02
N GLY A 222 17.39 5.97 0.94
CA GLY A 222 18.22 6.37 2.10
C GLY A 222 18.69 7.80 2.06
N PHE A 223 17.90 8.66 1.44
CA PHE A 223 18.17 10.08 1.32
C PHE A 223 18.40 10.78 2.67
N ALA A 224 17.77 10.30 3.74
CA ALA A 224 17.98 10.83 5.09
C ALA A 224 19.45 10.75 5.57
N ASN A 225 20.24 9.79 5.08
CA ASN A 225 21.67 9.70 5.36
C ASN A 225 22.48 10.43 4.28
N GLN A 226 22.70 11.73 4.51
CA GLN A 226 23.36 12.62 3.55
C GLN A 226 24.79 12.18 3.20
N GLU A 227 25.56 11.69 4.18
CA GLU A 227 26.93 11.22 3.93
C GLU A 227 26.95 10.00 3.00
N GLN A 228 26.10 9.01 3.27
CA GLN A 228 25.96 7.84 2.41
C GLN A 228 25.43 8.22 1.02
N TRP A 229 24.50 9.18 0.95
CA TRP A 229 23.94 9.66 -0.31
C TRP A 229 25.01 10.29 -1.20
N GLN A 230 25.88 11.15 -0.65
CA GLN A 230 26.98 11.76 -1.41
C GLN A 230 27.97 10.70 -1.93
N GLN A 231 28.26 9.66 -1.16
CA GLN A 231 29.08 8.55 -1.65
C GLN A 231 28.43 7.83 -2.83
N ASP A 232 27.11 7.64 -2.80
CA ASP A 232 26.38 7.01 -3.89
C ASP A 232 26.33 7.90 -5.14
N VAL A 233 26.18 9.22 -4.98
CA VAL A 233 26.34 10.22 -6.06
C VAL A 233 27.72 10.09 -6.72
N HIS A 234 28.79 10.01 -5.93
CA HIS A 234 30.15 9.86 -6.47
C HIS A 234 30.34 8.55 -7.23
N LYS A 235 29.79 7.43 -6.73
CA LYS A 235 29.86 6.13 -7.40
C LYS A 235 29.15 6.14 -8.75
N ILE A 236 27.94 6.70 -8.83
CA ILE A 236 27.18 6.78 -10.09
C ILE A 236 27.90 7.69 -11.10
N ASN A 237 28.40 8.85 -10.66
CA ASN A 237 29.17 9.74 -11.52
C ASN A 237 30.46 9.10 -12.04
N ALA A 238 31.13 8.27 -11.23
CA ALA A 238 32.30 7.51 -11.68
C ALA A 238 31.93 6.50 -12.78
N LYS A 239 30.83 5.75 -12.60
CA LYS A 239 30.30 4.82 -13.62
C LYS A 239 29.94 5.52 -14.93
N LEU A 240 29.31 6.70 -14.85
CA LEU A 240 28.96 7.51 -16.03
C LEU A 240 30.22 7.94 -16.80
N LYS A 241 31.23 8.47 -16.09
CA LYS A 241 32.51 8.88 -16.70
C LYS A 241 33.26 7.71 -17.33
N GLU A 242 33.24 6.54 -16.69
CA GLU A 242 33.86 5.33 -17.22
C GLU A 242 33.17 4.87 -18.52
N ALA A 243 31.84 4.85 -18.54
CA ALA A 243 31.06 4.49 -19.73
C ALA A 243 31.26 5.49 -20.88
N GLU A 244 31.29 6.80 -20.59
CA GLU A 244 31.62 7.82 -21.59
C GLU A 244 33.02 7.63 -22.19
N ARG A 245 34.00 7.30 -21.34
CA ARG A 245 35.38 7.05 -21.79
C ARG A 245 35.44 5.81 -22.68
N GLY A 246 34.78 4.72 -22.28
CA GLY A 246 34.69 3.50 -23.09
C GLY A 246 34.02 3.74 -24.46
N MET A 247 32.97 4.56 -24.51
CA MET A 247 32.32 4.94 -25.78
C MET A 247 33.25 5.78 -26.67
N LYS A 248 33.96 6.76 -26.10
CA LYS A 248 34.92 7.60 -26.84
C LYS A 248 36.12 6.80 -27.35
N GLU A 249 36.61 5.83 -26.57
CA GLU A 249 37.70 4.94 -26.97
C GLU A 249 37.25 3.96 -28.06
N SER A 250 36.04 3.40 -27.95
CA SER A 250 35.45 2.52 -28.97
C SER A 250 35.20 3.26 -30.29
N ALA A 251 34.64 4.48 -30.25
CA ALA A 251 34.43 5.30 -31.45
C ALA A 251 35.76 5.70 -32.13
N LYS A 252 36.85 5.87 -31.35
CA LYS A 252 38.19 6.10 -31.91
C LYS A 252 38.78 4.83 -32.53
N ALA A 253 38.54 3.67 -31.93
CA ALA A 253 38.97 2.38 -32.46
C ALA A 253 38.23 2.06 -33.77
N GLU A 254 36.91 2.27 -33.81
CA GLU A 254 36.08 2.07 -35.01
C GLU A 254 36.49 3.02 -36.15
N LYS A 255 36.78 4.29 -35.86
CA LYS A 255 37.35 5.24 -36.84
C LYS A 255 38.74 4.85 -37.34
N ARG A 256 39.53 4.13 -36.53
CA ARG A 256 40.85 3.60 -36.93
C ARG A 256 40.72 2.31 -37.74
N ALA A 257 39.75 1.46 -37.44
CA ALA A 257 39.40 0.27 -38.22
C ALA A 257 38.85 0.66 -39.59
N LYS A 258 37.88 1.58 -39.67
CA LYS A 258 37.36 2.13 -40.93
C LYS A 258 38.40 2.84 -41.80
N LYS A 259 39.50 3.32 -41.21
CA LYS A 259 40.66 3.88 -41.96
C LYS A 259 41.66 2.83 -42.43
N LYS A 260 41.61 1.61 -41.89
CA LYS A 260 42.40 0.46 -42.34
C LYS A 260 41.63 -0.39 -43.35
N ASP A 261 40.31 -0.42 -43.26
CA ASP A 261 39.42 -1.17 -44.16
C ASP A 261 39.21 -0.50 -45.53
N GLU A 262 39.79 0.69 -45.78
CA GLU A 262 39.93 1.24 -47.14
C GLU A 262 41.07 0.55 -47.94
N GLU A 263 41.86 -0.35 -47.33
CA GLU A 263 42.93 -1.09 -48.01
C GLU A 263 42.79 -2.62 -48.06
N GLU A 264 41.84 -3.27 -47.38
CA GLU A 264 41.68 -4.73 -47.51
C GLU A 264 40.24 -5.19 -47.16
N GLU A 265 39.46 -5.56 -48.19
CA GLU A 265 38.28 -6.39 -48.02
C GLU A 265 38.73 -7.81 -47.62
N ALA A 266 38.39 -8.25 -46.40
CA ALA A 266 37.82 -9.58 -46.11
C ALA A 266 37.77 -9.89 -44.61
N GLN A 267 36.60 -10.39 -44.20
CA GLN A 267 36.38 -11.38 -43.14
C GLN A 267 36.81 -11.02 -41.70
N MET A 268 35.83 -10.80 -40.83
CA MET A 268 35.32 -11.80 -39.87
C MET A 268 34.30 -11.08 -38.97
N GLY A 269 33.09 -11.62 -38.89
CA GLY A 269 32.10 -11.18 -37.90
C GLY A 269 32.57 -11.58 -36.51
N ASP A 270 32.82 -10.58 -35.67
CA ASP A 270 33.07 -10.76 -34.24
C ASP A 270 31.86 -10.19 -33.48
N ASP A 271 31.21 -11.07 -32.72
CA ASP A 271 30.02 -10.81 -31.89
C ASP A 271 30.37 -9.97 -30.64
N THR A 272 30.95 -8.78 -30.83
CA THR A 272 31.22 -7.80 -29.77
C THR A 272 30.43 -6.49 -29.93
N GLU A 273 29.49 -6.41 -30.89
CA GLU A 273 28.64 -5.23 -31.10
C GLU A 273 27.56 -4.97 -30.02
N GLY A 274 27.43 -5.85 -29.02
CA GLY A 274 26.28 -5.81 -28.10
C GLY A 274 26.41 -4.98 -26.81
N GLN A 275 27.57 -4.38 -26.49
CA GLN A 275 27.78 -3.78 -25.14
C GLN A 275 28.28 -2.32 -25.11
N ILE A 276 28.54 -1.70 -26.25
CA ILE A 276 29.06 -0.32 -26.28
C ILE A 276 27.95 0.66 -25.89
N GLY A 277 28.19 1.46 -24.85
CA GLY A 277 27.25 2.49 -24.39
C GLY A 277 26.17 2.00 -23.42
N LEU A 278 26.31 0.81 -22.82
CA LEU A 278 25.44 0.34 -21.74
C LEU A 278 26.11 0.51 -20.37
N ILE A 279 25.38 1.07 -19.41
CA ILE A 279 25.76 1.22 -18.01
C ILE A 279 25.05 0.16 -17.19
N THR A 280 25.81 -0.59 -16.39
CA THR A 280 25.25 -1.54 -15.42
C THR A 280 25.09 -0.85 -14.07
N LEU A 281 23.85 -0.53 -13.71
CA LEU A 281 23.55 0.09 -12.41
C LEU A 281 23.62 -0.93 -11.28
N ARG A 282 23.03 -2.11 -11.49
CA ARG A 282 23.06 -3.28 -10.59
C ARG A 282 22.97 -4.58 -11.41
N PRO A 283 23.20 -5.76 -10.81
CA PRO A 283 23.08 -7.03 -11.53
C PRO A 283 21.75 -7.12 -12.28
N MET A 284 21.81 -7.52 -13.56
CA MET A 284 20.65 -7.67 -14.44
C MET A 284 19.89 -6.36 -14.79
N LEU A 285 20.38 -5.18 -14.37
CA LEU A 285 19.82 -3.88 -14.73
C LEU A 285 20.85 -3.06 -15.53
N LYS A 286 20.66 -3.03 -16.85
CA LYS A 286 21.46 -2.25 -17.78
C LYS A 286 20.61 -1.14 -18.40
N ILE A 287 21.17 0.07 -18.49
CA ILE A 287 20.56 1.22 -19.18
C ILE A 287 21.54 1.78 -20.21
N SER A 288 21.06 2.46 -21.23
CA SER A 288 21.96 3.14 -22.17
C SER A 288 22.58 4.39 -21.54
N LEU A 289 23.76 4.78 -22.01
CA LEU A 289 24.43 6.01 -21.60
C LEU A 289 23.60 7.24 -21.96
N ALA A 290 22.86 7.22 -23.08
CA ALA A 290 21.95 8.30 -23.46
C ALA A 290 20.82 8.47 -22.43
N GLU A 291 20.13 7.38 -22.08
CA GLU A 291 19.10 7.40 -21.03
C GLU A 291 19.66 7.86 -19.68
N ALA A 292 20.90 7.48 -19.35
CA ALA A 292 21.51 7.84 -18.08
C ALA A 292 21.96 9.31 -18.00
N VAL A 293 22.32 9.93 -19.12
CA VAL A 293 22.70 11.35 -19.17
C VAL A 293 21.47 12.25 -19.08
N ASP A 294 20.34 11.80 -19.64
CA ASP A 294 19.07 12.54 -19.61
C ASP A 294 18.30 12.37 -18.29
N ALA A 295 18.63 11.35 -17.49
CA ALA A 295 18.00 11.07 -16.20
C ALA A 295 18.62 11.89 -15.05
N ASP A 296 17.81 12.22 -14.04
CA ASP A 296 18.33 12.86 -12.84
C ASP A 296 19.18 11.90 -11.98
N ILE A 297 20.18 12.44 -11.28
CA ILE A 297 21.14 11.63 -10.50
C ILE A 297 20.46 10.84 -9.38
N ASP A 298 19.41 11.38 -8.77
CA ASP A 298 18.69 10.72 -7.68
C ASP A 298 17.92 9.51 -8.23
N THR A 299 17.32 9.63 -9.41
CA THR A 299 16.69 8.51 -10.14
C THR A 299 17.68 7.40 -10.44
N LEU A 300 18.90 7.72 -10.88
CA LEU A 300 19.95 6.71 -11.10
C LEU A 300 20.38 6.02 -9.80
N ILE A 301 20.46 6.76 -8.69
CA ILE A 301 20.76 6.18 -7.37
C ILE A 301 19.64 5.23 -6.93
N MET A 302 18.37 5.62 -7.07
CA MET A 302 17.21 4.77 -6.76
C MET A 302 17.23 3.48 -7.57
N LEU A 303 17.42 3.57 -8.89
CA LEU A 303 17.53 2.40 -9.77
C LEU A 303 18.71 1.50 -9.41
N SER A 304 19.85 2.06 -9.03
CA SER A 304 21.00 1.27 -8.56
C SER A 304 20.69 0.47 -7.28
N LYS A 305 19.75 0.95 -6.47
CA LYS A 305 19.22 0.28 -5.26
C LYS A 305 18.03 -0.64 -5.56
N GLY A 306 17.60 -0.74 -6.82
CA GLY A 306 16.49 -1.61 -7.26
C GLY A 306 15.11 -1.02 -6.99
N ILE A 307 15.06 0.29 -6.75
CA ILE A 307 13.85 1.03 -6.47
C ILE A 307 13.50 1.81 -7.72
N ALA A 308 12.31 1.59 -8.25
CA ALA A 308 11.72 2.42 -9.29
C ALA A 308 10.45 3.06 -8.75
N TYR A 309 10.12 4.23 -9.26
CA TYR A 309 8.85 4.89 -8.95
C TYR A 309 8.06 5.16 -10.22
N ALA A 310 6.73 5.13 -10.11
CA ALA A 310 5.83 5.52 -11.18
C ALA A 310 4.73 6.42 -10.61
N CYS A 311 4.50 7.52 -11.31
CA CYS A 311 3.40 8.45 -11.12
C CYS A 311 2.67 8.72 -12.45
N GLY A 312 1.39 9.09 -12.36
CA GLY A 312 0.54 9.33 -13.53
C GLY A 312 1.05 10.41 -14.48
N SER A 313 1.79 11.39 -13.97
CA SER A 313 2.44 12.44 -14.75
C SER A 313 3.87 12.70 -14.28
N GLY A 314 4.82 12.75 -15.21
CA GLY A 314 6.21 13.12 -14.92
C GLY A 314 7.18 11.95 -14.69
N THR A 315 6.71 10.70 -14.80
CA THR A 315 7.62 9.54 -14.80
C THR A 315 8.49 9.54 -16.06
N GLU A 316 9.81 9.48 -15.89
CA GLU A 316 10.74 9.39 -17.01
C GLU A 316 10.45 8.14 -17.88
N PRO A 317 10.52 8.24 -19.23
CA PRO A 317 10.25 7.11 -20.12
C PRO A 317 11.10 5.87 -19.84
N MET A 318 12.38 6.07 -19.48
CA MET A 318 13.28 4.99 -19.08
C MET A 318 12.74 4.25 -17.84
N VAL A 319 12.36 4.99 -16.80
CA VAL A 319 11.83 4.42 -15.55
C VAL A 319 10.54 3.65 -15.84
N LYS A 320 9.64 4.19 -16.66
CA LYS A 320 8.41 3.49 -17.08
C LYS A 320 8.70 2.19 -17.83
N ARG A 321 9.68 2.17 -18.72
CA ARG A 321 10.12 0.96 -19.43
C ARG A 321 10.65 -0.10 -18.48
N LEU A 322 11.54 0.29 -17.55
CA LEU A 322 12.13 -0.62 -16.56
C LEU A 322 11.09 -1.13 -15.56
N TYR A 323 10.18 -0.27 -15.13
CA TYR A 323 9.03 -0.61 -14.30
C TYR A 323 8.18 -1.71 -14.95
N ASN A 324 7.79 -1.54 -16.21
CA ASN A 324 7.04 -2.56 -16.96
C ASN A 324 7.80 -3.89 -17.10
N GLN A 325 9.13 -3.84 -17.28
CA GLN A 325 9.96 -5.05 -17.32
C GLN A 325 9.97 -5.80 -15.97
N ALA A 326 10.01 -5.06 -14.85
CA ALA A 326 9.98 -5.64 -13.52
C ALA A 326 8.67 -6.41 -13.25
N LEU A 327 7.55 -5.87 -13.73
CA LEU A 327 6.22 -6.45 -13.54
C LEU A 327 6.00 -7.72 -14.35
N LEU A 328 6.63 -7.82 -15.51
CA LEU A 328 6.62 -9.01 -16.37
C LEU A 328 7.62 -10.09 -15.89
N THR A 329 8.40 -9.82 -14.85
CA THR A 329 9.40 -10.77 -14.35
C THR A 329 8.70 -11.89 -13.59
N VAL A 330 8.90 -13.15 -14.00
CA VAL A 330 8.36 -14.31 -13.29
C VAL A 330 9.33 -14.67 -12.15
N PRO A 331 8.97 -14.53 -10.86
CA PRO A 331 9.92 -14.75 -9.76
C PRO A 331 10.52 -16.15 -9.73
N ASP A 332 9.74 -17.17 -10.09
CA ASP A 332 10.17 -18.58 -10.12
C ASP A 332 11.32 -18.82 -11.12
N SER A 333 11.44 -17.96 -12.14
CA SER A 333 12.54 -17.99 -13.13
C SER A 333 13.88 -17.50 -12.56
N LEU A 334 13.87 -16.78 -11.44
CA LEU A 334 15.06 -16.15 -10.84
C LEU A 334 15.81 -17.06 -9.85
N GLN A 335 15.31 -18.28 -9.60
CA GLN A 335 15.96 -19.28 -8.73
C GLN A 335 16.37 -18.73 -7.34
N GLY A 336 15.47 -17.95 -6.71
CA GLY A 336 15.71 -17.35 -5.39
C GLY A 336 16.55 -16.08 -5.39
N ARG A 337 16.83 -15.48 -6.56
CA ARG A 337 17.46 -14.15 -6.67
C ARG A 337 16.39 -13.07 -6.71
N ALA A 338 16.66 -11.94 -6.05
CA ALA A 338 15.80 -10.77 -6.14
C ALA A 338 15.71 -10.27 -7.60
N PRO A 339 14.54 -9.78 -8.02
CA PRO A 339 14.39 -9.11 -9.31
C PRO A 339 15.35 -7.91 -9.46
N PRO A 340 15.70 -7.53 -10.70
CA PRO A 340 16.54 -6.35 -10.96
C PRO A 340 15.95 -5.08 -10.36
N LEU A 341 14.63 -4.93 -10.43
CA LEU A 341 13.86 -3.96 -9.66
C LEU A 341 12.94 -4.73 -8.72
N ASN A 342 13.24 -4.66 -7.43
CA ASN A 342 12.53 -5.41 -6.40
C ASN A 342 11.60 -4.51 -5.58
N VAL A 343 11.64 -3.20 -5.77
CA VAL A 343 10.74 -2.24 -5.11
C VAL A 343 10.17 -1.30 -6.16
N LEU A 344 8.85 -1.27 -6.26
CA LEU A 344 8.11 -0.39 -7.16
C LEU A 344 7.24 0.52 -6.31
N VAL A 345 7.54 1.82 -6.31
CA VAL A 345 6.77 2.83 -5.57
C VAL A 345 5.80 3.50 -6.51
N VAL A 346 4.52 3.46 -6.19
CA VAL A 346 3.45 3.82 -7.13
C VAL A 346 2.42 4.70 -6.47
N ASP A 347 1.91 5.66 -7.24
CA ASP A 347 0.68 6.34 -6.88
C ASP A 347 -0.54 5.52 -7.29
N TYR A 348 -1.70 5.98 -6.84
CA TYR A 348 -2.98 5.41 -7.22
C TYR A 348 -3.12 5.22 -8.73
N SER A 349 -2.79 6.24 -9.53
CA SER A 349 -2.99 6.24 -10.99
C SER A 349 -2.11 5.22 -11.73
N SER A 350 -0.98 4.83 -11.15
CA SER A 350 -0.01 3.93 -11.79
C SER A 350 -0.35 2.45 -11.60
N ILE A 351 -1.31 2.14 -10.73
CA ILE A 351 -1.78 0.78 -10.45
C ILE A 351 -2.91 0.38 -11.39
N TYR A 352 -3.66 1.37 -11.86
CA TYR A 352 -4.68 1.20 -12.88
C TYR A 352 -4.04 0.68 -14.16
N GLY A 353 -4.44 -0.55 -14.49
CA GLY A 353 -3.97 -1.25 -15.66
C GLY A 353 -2.52 -1.76 -15.64
N THR A 354 -2.06 -2.20 -14.47
CA THR A 354 -0.83 -2.99 -14.40
C THR A 354 -1.16 -4.44 -14.06
N ASP A 355 -0.97 -5.37 -14.99
CA ASP A 355 -1.01 -6.80 -14.66
C ASP A 355 0.30 -7.22 -14.00
N CYS A 356 0.23 -7.82 -12.82
CA CYS A 356 1.34 -7.90 -11.87
C CYS A 356 1.60 -9.33 -11.38
N PRO A 357 1.93 -10.30 -12.24
CA PRO A 357 2.22 -11.67 -11.78
C PRO A 357 3.43 -11.75 -10.81
N ALA A 358 4.27 -10.70 -10.79
CA ALA A 358 5.51 -10.64 -10.01
C ALA A 358 5.35 -10.13 -8.56
N VAL A 359 4.25 -9.43 -8.25
CA VAL A 359 4.13 -8.69 -6.98
C VAL A 359 3.75 -9.64 -5.87
N ASP A 360 4.66 -9.87 -4.93
CA ASP A 360 4.47 -10.78 -3.81
C ASP A 360 4.21 -10.06 -2.50
N THR A 361 4.64 -8.80 -2.38
CA THR A 361 4.36 -7.94 -1.24
C THR A 361 3.75 -6.62 -1.70
N LEU A 362 2.62 -6.25 -1.12
CA LEU A 362 2.01 -4.94 -1.26
C LEU A 362 2.13 -4.21 0.08
N LEU A 363 2.74 -3.03 0.07
CA LEU A 363 2.86 -2.16 1.22
C LEU A 363 2.01 -0.90 0.97
N LEU A 364 0.99 -0.68 1.78
CA LEU A 364 0.16 0.52 1.72
C LEU A 364 0.62 1.52 2.78
N GLN A 365 1.13 2.66 2.33
CA GLN A 365 1.45 3.79 3.19
C GLN A 365 0.16 4.41 3.76
N GLU A 366 0.31 5.09 4.90
CA GLU A 366 -0.81 5.67 5.62
C GLU A 366 -1.53 6.78 4.85
N ASP A 367 -0.76 7.58 4.10
CA ASP A 367 -1.25 8.70 3.31
C ASP A 367 -2.28 8.25 2.26
N LEU A 368 -1.95 7.23 1.48
CA LEU A 368 -2.82 6.68 0.46
C LEU A 368 -3.88 5.76 1.07
N GLY A 369 -3.49 4.88 1.99
CA GLY A 369 -4.38 3.85 2.55
C GLY A 369 -5.64 4.42 3.21
N ARG A 370 -5.58 5.63 3.78
CA ARG A 370 -6.75 6.31 4.37
C ARG A 370 -7.72 6.88 3.31
N LEU A 371 -7.23 7.15 2.11
CA LEU A 371 -8.02 7.72 1.01
C LEU A 371 -8.68 6.66 0.12
N LEU A 372 -8.17 5.43 0.14
CA LEU A 372 -8.70 4.35 -0.69
C LEU A 372 -10.13 4.00 -0.29
N ALA A 373 -11.03 3.99 -1.28
CA ALA A 373 -12.28 3.28 -1.15
C ALA A 373 -12.00 1.77 -1.10
N TRP A 374 -13.00 1.01 -0.66
CA TRP A 374 -12.85 -0.44 -0.53
C TRP A 374 -12.64 -1.12 -1.89
N GLU A 375 -13.31 -0.62 -2.92
CA GLU A 375 -13.17 -1.06 -4.31
C GLU A 375 -11.73 -0.86 -4.80
N ASP A 376 -11.14 0.28 -4.48
CA ASP A 376 -9.77 0.59 -4.87
C ASP A 376 -8.77 -0.31 -4.14
N LEU A 377 -9.00 -0.52 -2.84
CA LEU A 377 -8.18 -1.43 -2.04
C LEU A 377 -8.21 -2.85 -2.62
N GLN A 378 -9.36 -3.30 -3.13
CA GLN A 378 -9.44 -4.58 -3.82
C GLN A 378 -8.60 -4.63 -5.09
N GLN A 379 -8.57 -3.56 -5.87
CA GLN A 379 -7.75 -3.51 -7.08
C GLN A 379 -6.26 -3.61 -6.75
N PHE A 380 -5.81 -2.91 -5.71
CA PHE A 380 -4.43 -3.02 -5.22
C PHE A 380 -4.10 -4.45 -4.81
N LEU A 381 -5.00 -5.07 -4.03
CA LEU A 381 -4.78 -6.40 -3.49
C LEU A 381 -4.96 -7.49 -4.55
N GLY A 382 -5.69 -7.22 -5.62
CA GLY A 382 -5.76 -8.05 -6.81
C GLY A 382 -4.46 -8.09 -7.62
N ARG A 383 -3.52 -7.17 -7.38
CA ARG A 383 -2.18 -7.19 -8.00
C ARG A 383 -1.23 -8.16 -7.34
N LEU A 384 -1.56 -8.66 -6.14
CA LEU A 384 -0.75 -9.67 -5.48
C LEU A 384 -0.81 -10.99 -6.26
N ARG A 385 0.34 -11.64 -6.44
CA ARG A 385 0.40 -13.05 -6.83
C ARG A 385 -0.30 -13.91 -5.78
N ARG A 386 -0.61 -15.16 -6.14
CA ARG A 386 -1.15 -16.14 -5.19
C ARG A 386 -0.25 -16.26 -3.96
N ASP A 387 -0.87 -16.20 -2.79
CA ASP A 387 -0.24 -16.25 -1.47
C ASP A 387 0.66 -15.04 -1.15
N GLY A 388 0.45 -13.91 -1.83
CA GLY A 388 1.13 -12.66 -1.56
C GLY A 388 0.81 -12.07 -0.17
N THR A 389 1.58 -11.07 0.23
CA THR A 389 1.50 -10.43 1.54
C THR A 389 1.07 -8.97 1.40
N ALA A 390 -0.01 -8.60 2.06
CA ALA A 390 -0.47 -7.23 2.17
C ALA A 390 -0.07 -6.66 3.53
N ILE A 391 0.74 -5.60 3.53
CA ILE A 391 1.22 -4.90 4.72
C ILE A 391 0.59 -3.51 4.76
N PHE A 392 -0.20 -3.25 5.80
CA PHE A 392 -0.77 -1.95 6.07
C PHE A 392 0.09 -1.20 7.08
N TYR A 393 0.22 0.11 6.91
CA TYR A 393 1.05 0.94 7.80
C TYR A 393 0.63 0.86 9.28
N SER A 394 -0.67 0.74 9.54
CA SER A 394 -1.22 0.56 10.89
C SER A 394 -2.52 -0.25 10.85
N LEU A 395 -2.95 -0.75 12.02
CA LEU A 395 -4.24 -1.42 12.15
C LEU A 395 -5.39 -0.47 11.84
N ARG A 396 -5.22 0.81 12.15
CA ARG A 396 -6.15 1.88 11.81
C ARG A 396 -6.26 2.07 10.30
N THR A 397 -5.15 2.08 9.56
CA THR A 397 -5.16 2.13 8.09
C THR A 397 -5.87 0.90 7.51
N LEU A 398 -5.59 -0.30 8.02
CA LEU A 398 -6.27 -1.53 7.61
C LEU A 398 -7.79 -1.45 7.85
N ARG A 399 -8.20 -1.05 9.06
CA ARG A 399 -9.61 -0.91 9.43
C ARG A 399 -10.31 0.17 8.62
N ARG A 400 -9.71 1.35 8.45
CA ARG A 400 -10.27 2.45 7.65
C ARG A 400 -10.48 2.07 6.19
N SER A 401 -9.49 1.41 5.60
CA SER A 401 -9.53 0.99 4.20
C SER A 401 -10.50 -0.17 3.97
N THR A 402 -10.70 -1.03 4.99
CA THR A 402 -11.57 -2.21 4.90
C THR A 402 -13.03 -1.97 5.32
N LEU A 403 -13.23 -1.22 6.42
CA LEU A 403 -14.52 -1.00 7.07
C LEU A 403 -15.11 0.38 6.78
N GLY A 404 -14.37 1.25 6.07
CA GLY A 404 -14.80 2.60 5.70
C GLY A 404 -14.61 3.65 6.80
N GLN A 405 -15.02 4.89 6.50
CA GLN A 405 -14.79 6.07 7.35
C GLN A 405 -15.41 5.93 8.75
N SER A 406 -16.58 5.30 8.84
CA SER A 406 -17.27 5.12 10.13
C SER A 406 -16.43 4.40 11.19
N ALA A 407 -15.57 3.46 10.79
CA ALA A 407 -14.71 2.73 11.73
C ALA A 407 -13.58 3.63 12.28
N GLU A 408 -13.08 4.57 11.46
CA GLU A 408 -12.11 5.56 11.92
C GLU A 408 -12.77 6.64 12.76
N ASP A 409 -13.98 7.08 12.42
CA ASP A 409 -14.72 8.07 13.21
C ASP A 409 -15.04 7.54 14.62
N GLU A 410 -15.40 6.27 14.73
CA GLU A 410 -15.60 5.59 16.03
C GLU A 410 -14.29 5.52 16.84
N GLU A 411 -13.16 5.24 16.19
CA GLU A 411 -11.84 5.24 16.85
C GLU A 411 -11.40 6.63 17.28
N ASN A 412 -11.55 7.63 16.40
CA ASN A 412 -11.27 9.04 16.69
C ASN A 412 -12.07 9.50 17.90
N LYS A 413 -13.37 9.19 17.91
CA LYS A 413 -14.22 9.54 19.04
C LYS A 413 -13.77 8.86 20.34
N ALA A 414 -13.40 7.58 20.27
CA ALA A 414 -12.90 6.86 21.44
C ALA A 414 -11.54 7.40 21.94
N GLU A 415 -10.70 7.90 21.03
CA GLU A 415 -9.44 8.57 21.35
C GLU A 415 -9.68 9.96 21.95
N GLU A 416 -10.56 10.77 21.36
CA GLU A 416 -10.98 12.08 21.88
C GLU A 416 -11.62 11.97 23.27
N ASP A 417 -12.50 10.99 23.47
CA ASP A 417 -13.15 10.77 24.77
C ASP A 417 -12.13 10.31 25.81
N TYR A 418 -11.13 9.50 25.42
CA TYR A 418 -10.03 9.11 26.30
C TYR A 418 -9.10 10.27 26.64
N GLN A 419 -8.75 11.10 25.65
CA GLN A 419 -7.98 12.32 25.85
C GLN A 419 -8.67 13.26 26.84
N LYS A 420 -10.00 13.45 26.72
CA LYS A 420 -10.80 14.23 27.68
C LYS A 420 -10.77 13.62 29.08
N ASP A 421 -10.89 12.29 29.20
CA ASP A 421 -10.81 11.61 30.49
C ASP A 421 -9.44 11.83 31.16
N VAL A 422 -8.34 11.76 30.38
CA VAL A 422 -6.98 12.05 30.87
C VAL A 422 -6.84 13.53 31.25
N GLU A 423 -7.30 14.46 30.42
CA GLU A 423 -7.26 15.90 30.69
C GLU A 423 -7.99 16.24 31.99
N LEU A 424 -9.19 15.69 32.21
CA LEU A 424 -9.96 15.87 33.43
C LEU A 424 -9.26 15.26 34.66
N ALA A 425 -8.59 14.12 34.51
CA ALA A 425 -7.81 13.52 35.58
C ALA A 425 -6.63 14.43 35.96
N VAL A 426 -5.87 14.91 34.98
CA VAL A 426 -4.72 15.81 35.20
C VAL A 426 -5.16 17.13 35.80
N LEU A 427 -6.24 17.75 35.30
CA LEU A 427 -6.84 18.96 35.87
C LEU A 427 -7.17 18.81 37.36
N LYS A 428 -7.77 17.69 37.76
CA LYS A 428 -8.07 17.40 39.17
C LYS A 428 -6.80 17.29 40.01
N MET A 429 -5.75 16.67 39.48
CA MET A 429 -4.46 16.51 40.16
C MET A 429 -3.74 17.84 40.42
N GLN A 430 -3.92 18.83 39.55
CA GLN A 430 -3.36 20.17 39.75
C GLN A 430 -4.00 20.96 40.92
N SER A 431 -5.13 20.50 41.47
CA SER A 431 -5.94 21.27 42.44
C SER A 431 -5.68 20.98 43.91
N GLY A 432 -4.56 20.33 44.25
CA GLY A 432 -4.21 19.97 45.63
C GLY A 432 -2.72 19.75 45.86
N GLY A 433 -2.36 19.17 47.01
CA GLY A 433 -1.00 18.69 47.27
C GLY A 433 -0.68 17.53 46.33
N ARG A 434 0.41 17.64 45.58
CA ARG A 434 0.80 16.64 44.59
C ARG A 434 1.41 15.41 45.23
N ASP A 435 0.91 14.24 44.82
CA ASP A 435 1.48 12.94 45.15
C ASP A 435 1.64 12.16 43.85
N THR A 436 2.85 12.21 43.30
CA THR A 436 3.20 11.57 42.03
C THR A 436 2.84 10.07 42.02
N ALA A 437 2.96 9.37 43.16
CA ALA A 437 2.64 7.94 43.22
C ALA A 437 1.13 7.68 43.08
N ALA A 438 0.31 8.49 43.75
CA ALA A 438 -1.15 8.41 43.64
C ALA A 438 -1.65 8.84 42.24
N GLU A 439 -1.03 9.84 41.65
CA GLU A 439 -1.32 10.32 40.29
C GLU A 439 -1.02 9.25 39.24
N VAL A 440 0.17 8.62 39.30
CA VAL A 440 0.55 7.52 38.41
C VAL A 440 -0.41 6.33 38.56
N ALA A 441 -0.78 5.96 39.79
CA ALA A 441 -1.71 4.86 40.03
C ALA A 441 -3.10 5.15 39.41
N THR A 442 -3.57 6.40 39.51
CA THR A 442 -4.86 6.82 38.93
C THR A 442 -4.84 6.74 37.41
N LEU A 443 -3.79 7.25 36.77
CA LEU A 443 -3.65 7.22 35.30
C LEU A 443 -3.40 5.81 34.76
N THR A 444 -2.66 4.98 35.51
CA THR A 444 -2.48 3.57 35.17
C THR A 444 -3.81 2.83 35.18
N LYS A 445 -4.61 3.02 36.23
CA LYS A 445 -5.94 2.42 36.30
C LYS A 445 -6.85 2.92 35.18
N LEU A 446 -6.81 4.21 34.87
CA LEU A 446 -7.58 4.78 33.76
C LEU A 446 -7.18 4.15 32.41
N ALA A 447 -5.88 3.95 32.18
CA ALA A 447 -5.38 3.26 30.99
C ALA A 447 -5.86 1.80 30.94
N GLU A 448 -5.75 1.07 32.04
CA GLU A 448 -6.21 -0.33 32.15
C GLU A 448 -7.72 -0.47 31.92
N ASP A 449 -8.53 0.36 32.59
CA ASP A 449 -9.99 0.36 32.48
C ASP A 449 -10.47 0.66 31.04
N LYS A 450 -9.68 1.44 30.29
CA LYS A 450 -9.95 1.83 28.90
C LYS A 450 -9.18 1.00 27.86
N GLY A 451 -8.36 0.04 28.29
CA GLY A 451 -7.53 -0.79 27.42
C GLY A 451 -6.47 -0.04 26.63
N ARG A 452 -5.96 1.08 27.16
CA ARG A 452 -4.96 1.96 26.52
C ARG A 452 -3.56 1.75 27.11
N SER A 453 -2.54 2.24 26.40
CA SER A 453 -1.16 2.10 26.85
C SER A 453 -0.75 3.23 27.81
N LEU A 454 0.20 2.95 28.71
CA LEU A 454 0.79 3.99 29.56
C LEU A 454 1.55 5.06 28.76
N ALA A 455 2.11 4.69 27.61
CA ALA A 455 2.81 5.62 26.73
C ALA A 455 1.83 6.65 26.12
N GLU A 456 0.72 6.18 25.58
CA GLU A 456 -0.39 7.02 25.09
C GLU A 456 -0.95 7.92 26.21
N THR A 457 -1.14 7.36 27.40
CA THR A 457 -1.56 8.12 28.59
C THR A 457 -0.58 9.25 28.90
N GLY A 458 0.73 8.95 28.89
CA GLY A 458 1.78 9.94 29.15
C GLY A 458 1.83 11.05 28.09
N ALA A 459 1.62 10.72 26.82
CA ALA A 459 1.53 11.70 25.73
C ALA A 459 0.33 12.64 25.92
N PHE A 460 -0.82 12.11 26.31
CA PHE A 460 -1.99 12.94 26.63
C PHE A 460 -1.78 13.78 27.89
N VAL A 461 -1.12 13.25 28.93
CA VAL A 461 -0.75 14.05 30.12
C VAL A 461 0.14 15.22 29.77
N LEU A 462 1.19 15.01 28.95
CA LEU A 462 2.05 16.08 28.47
C LEU A 462 1.26 17.12 27.67
N THR A 463 0.44 16.67 26.72
CA THR A 463 -0.42 17.53 25.90
C THR A 463 -1.36 18.36 26.78
N SER A 464 -2.05 17.74 27.74
CA SER A 464 -2.96 18.40 28.68
C SER A 464 -2.21 19.41 29.55
N ALA A 465 -1.05 19.04 30.10
CA ALA A 465 -0.24 19.96 30.90
C ALA A 465 0.17 21.19 30.07
N MET A 466 0.68 20.99 28.85
CA MET A 466 1.02 22.10 27.96
C MET A 466 -0.19 22.98 27.63
N SER A 467 -1.40 22.44 27.58
CA SER A 467 -2.62 23.22 27.31
C SER A 467 -3.01 24.17 28.45
N PHE A 468 -2.54 23.97 29.69
CA PHE A 468 -2.92 24.82 30.83
C PHE A 468 -2.36 26.24 30.76
N VAL A 469 -1.47 26.53 29.82
CA VAL A 469 -1.01 27.91 29.53
C VAL A 469 -1.98 28.68 28.62
N LEU A 470 -2.98 27.99 28.06
CA LEU A 470 -4.00 28.55 27.17
C LEU A 470 -5.31 28.76 27.94
N PRO A 471 -6.16 29.71 27.51
CA PRO A 471 -7.49 29.87 28.07
C PRO A 471 -8.29 28.58 28.06
N ALA A 472 -9.15 28.43 29.06
CA ALA A 472 -9.97 27.23 29.25
C ALA A 472 -10.79 26.92 27.97
N PRO A 473 -10.73 25.67 27.46
CA PRO A 473 -11.58 25.28 26.36
C PRO A 473 -13.07 25.32 26.75
N ASN A 474 -13.92 25.61 25.77
CA ASN A 474 -15.37 25.60 25.97
C ASN A 474 -15.83 24.17 26.32
N GLY A 475 -16.63 24.04 27.38
CA GLY A 475 -17.24 22.75 27.76
C GLY A 475 -16.51 21.98 28.86
N LEU A 476 -15.51 22.56 29.53
CA LEU A 476 -15.00 21.99 30.79
C LEU A 476 -16.13 21.90 31.84
N PRO A 477 -16.18 20.83 32.65
CA PRO A 477 -17.14 20.71 33.75
C PRO A 477 -17.10 21.93 34.66
N ALA A 478 -18.26 22.39 35.14
CA ALA A 478 -18.36 23.60 35.96
C ALA A 478 -17.60 23.48 37.31
N ASP A 479 -17.38 22.25 37.77
CA ASP A 479 -16.63 21.88 38.96
C ASP A 479 -15.13 21.60 38.67
N ALA A 480 -14.69 21.71 37.41
CA ALA A 480 -13.29 21.53 37.06
C ALA A 480 -12.42 22.62 37.71
N PRO A 481 -11.22 22.27 38.22
CA PRO A 481 -10.33 23.26 38.79
C PRO A 481 -9.93 24.36 37.80
N LYS A 482 -9.93 25.61 38.29
CA LYS A 482 -9.63 26.80 37.48
C LYS A 482 -8.12 27.05 37.41
N ILE A 483 -7.43 26.25 36.60
CA ILE A 483 -5.97 26.36 36.39
C ILE A 483 -5.64 27.17 35.13
N HIS A 484 -6.51 27.12 34.12
CA HIS A 484 -6.31 27.87 32.88
C HIS A 484 -6.33 29.39 33.14
N PRO A 485 -5.44 30.15 32.51
CA PRO A 485 -5.48 31.60 32.56
C PRO A 485 -6.74 32.15 31.88
N ALA A 486 -7.15 33.36 32.27
CA ALA A 486 -8.28 34.03 31.64
C ALA A 486 -7.97 34.50 30.20
N GLU A 487 -6.71 34.86 29.94
CA GLU A 487 -6.22 35.35 28.66
C GLU A 487 -4.89 34.66 28.30
N MET A 488 -4.58 34.62 27.01
CA MET A 488 -3.31 34.10 26.53
C MET A 488 -2.16 35.05 26.92
N ALA A 489 -0.96 34.51 27.12
CA ALA A 489 0.24 35.32 27.34
C ALA A 489 0.43 36.34 26.19
N GLY A 490 0.82 37.57 26.54
CA GLY A 490 0.90 38.68 25.57
C GLY A 490 2.13 38.61 24.66
N THR A 491 3.12 37.78 25.00
CA THR A 491 4.36 37.60 24.23
C THR A 491 4.84 36.14 24.22
N ASP A 492 5.58 35.76 23.18
CA ASP A 492 6.19 34.42 23.06
C ASP A 492 7.11 34.09 24.25
N LYS A 493 7.79 35.10 24.82
CA LYS A 493 8.67 34.92 25.97
C LYS A 493 7.90 34.55 27.24
N GLU A 494 6.74 35.17 27.45
CA GLU A 494 5.85 34.86 28.57
C GLU A 494 5.19 33.50 28.38
N LEU A 495 4.78 33.16 27.15
CA LEU A 495 4.25 31.85 26.81
C LEU A 495 5.27 30.74 27.08
N LEU A 496 6.52 30.94 26.64
CA LEU A 496 7.61 29.97 26.87
C LEU A 496 7.88 29.80 28.38
N ALA A 497 7.91 30.88 29.15
CA ALA A 497 8.12 30.81 30.60
C ALA A 497 6.97 30.06 31.30
N ALA A 498 5.73 30.28 30.88
CA ALA A 498 4.57 29.56 31.40
C ALA A 498 4.63 28.07 31.04
N LEU A 499 4.98 27.73 29.78
CA LEU A 499 5.17 26.36 29.33
C LEU A 499 6.24 25.64 30.15
N THR A 500 7.43 26.25 30.30
CA THR A 500 8.52 25.69 31.10
C THR A 500 8.06 25.39 32.51
N LYS A 501 7.37 26.33 33.17
CA LYS A 501 6.88 26.14 34.54
C LYS A 501 5.89 24.98 34.66
N VAL A 502 4.97 24.84 33.69
CA VAL A 502 3.97 23.76 33.73
C VAL A 502 4.59 22.41 33.42
N VAL A 503 5.54 22.35 32.49
CA VAL A 503 6.31 21.13 32.21
C VAL A 503 7.12 20.71 33.43
N GLU A 504 7.89 21.62 34.03
CA GLU A 504 8.68 21.37 35.24
C GLU A 504 7.82 20.87 36.40
N ALA A 505 6.64 21.45 36.59
CA ALA A 505 5.71 21.02 37.63
C ALA A 505 5.23 19.58 37.41
N ASN A 506 5.17 19.09 36.17
CA ASN A 506 4.66 17.76 35.80
C ASN A 506 5.75 16.74 35.41
N THR A 507 7.04 17.12 35.44
CA THR A 507 8.14 16.27 34.97
C THR A 507 8.15 14.89 35.63
N GLU A 508 8.06 14.80 36.96
CA GLU A 508 8.12 13.52 37.67
C GLU A 508 6.98 12.56 37.27
N LEU A 509 5.78 13.11 37.05
CA LEU A 509 4.63 12.36 36.58
C LEU A 509 4.84 11.85 35.14
N ILE A 510 5.29 12.74 34.25
CA ILE A 510 5.52 12.42 32.83
C ILE A 510 6.64 11.39 32.68
N GLU A 511 7.75 11.53 33.39
CA GLU A 511 8.86 10.56 33.38
C GLU A 511 8.44 9.20 33.94
N SER A 512 7.54 9.18 34.93
CA SER A 512 7.02 7.94 35.51
C SER A 512 6.12 7.17 34.52
N LEU A 513 5.47 7.85 33.58
CA LEU A 513 4.61 7.27 32.55
C LEU A 513 5.39 6.94 31.27
N LEU A 514 6.30 7.82 30.83
CA LEU A 514 7.11 7.72 29.61
C LEU A 514 8.52 7.20 29.91
N LYS A 515 8.63 5.94 30.34
CA LYS A 515 9.90 5.37 30.86
C LYS A 515 10.93 5.08 29.78
N LYS A 516 10.53 4.72 28.56
CA LYS A 516 11.47 4.36 27.49
C LYS A 516 11.68 5.53 26.52
N ARG A 517 12.92 5.71 26.07
CA ARG A 517 13.27 6.67 25.01
C ARG A 517 12.46 6.47 23.72
N SER A 518 12.10 5.23 23.39
CA SER A 518 11.23 4.93 22.25
C SER A 518 9.82 5.48 22.45
N GLU A 519 9.28 5.42 23.67
CA GLU A 519 7.96 5.95 24.02
C GLU A 519 7.98 7.49 24.02
N GLN A 520 9.09 8.11 24.45
CA GLN A 520 9.29 9.57 24.48
C GLN A 520 9.46 10.22 23.10
N VAL A 521 9.89 9.47 22.08
CA VAL A 521 10.04 9.98 20.70
C VAL A 521 8.75 9.84 19.89
N LEU A 522 7.88 8.92 20.30
CA LEU A 522 6.58 8.64 19.69
C LEU A 522 5.44 9.48 20.27
N ALA A 523 5.50 9.76 21.58
CA ALA A 523 4.69 10.76 22.27
C ALA A 523 5.07 12.18 21.83
#